data_AF-A0A1F7CJY5-F1
#
_entry.id   AF-A0A1F7CJY5-F1
#
_cell.length_a   1.000
_cell.length_b   1.000
_cell.length_c   1.000
_cell.angle_alpha   90.00
_cell.angle_beta   90.00
_cell.angle_gamma   90.00
#
_symmetry.space_group_name_H-M   'P 1'
#
loop_
_entity.id
_entity.type
_entity.pdbx_description
1 polymer ?
#
loop_
_entity_poly.entity_id
_entity_poly.type
_entity_poly.pdbx_seq_one_letter_code
_entity_poly.pdbx_strand_id
1 'polypeptide(L)'
;MEGALPTDLHTSQGVLSFREIHERFAATSYGKILAKNIRYRFFKPPEVSHAEWELLLGPDVNNLEHHWWSYRVMRAFLRWNSDFSREEQEVLLLTAVTHDWAEAIIGDIPYGQKTTGEEDDELHLIPQIALECFGEDIAQSVRQTIERVLREKPHLRSTGEGSKLGHAFEVVEQLGYLGTGGRAWAEATKREGLSTALRGNLQWLGVDIHIHHIPILLRYAETYPAVCRYLFGTRHRITDVLHRDIPSSLPSEVMLAKGDVLVQKSQVTRTVWERWLQAPHPVFSQRERE
;
A
#
# COMPACT_ATOMS: atom_id res chain seq x y z
N MET A 1 -11.66 4.26 -26.22
CA MET A 1 -12.89 4.67 -25.51
C MET A 1 -12.57 4.67 -24.03
N GLU A 2 -12.28 5.82 -23.45
CA GLU A 2 -12.16 5.98 -21.99
C GLU A 2 -13.58 6.05 -21.42
N GLY A 3 -14.11 4.89 -21.01
CA GLY A 3 -15.26 4.89 -20.11
C GLY A 3 -14.83 5.50 -18.77
N ALA A 4 -15.69 6.29 -18.13
CA ALA A 4 -15.45 6.71 -16.76
C ALA A 4 -15.29 5.48 -15.87
N LEU A 5 -14.24 5.44 -15.03
CA LEU A 5 -14.06 4.38 -14.05
C LEU A 5 -15.30 4.26 -13.16
N PRO A 6 -15.70 3.04 -12.76
CA PRO A 6 -16.79 2.81 -11.82
C PRO A 6 -16.63 3.65 -10.55
N THR A 7 -17.74 4.24 -10.10
CA THR A 7 -17.81 5.02 -8.86
C THR A 7 -18.65 4.33 -7.79
N ASP A 8 -19.28 3.24 -8.16
CA ASP A 8 -20.36 2.61 -7.44
C ASP A 8 -20.39 1.12 -7.71
N LEU A 9 -21.04 0.43 -6.77
CA LEU A 9 -21.34 -0.98 -6.80
C LEU A 9 -22.84 -1.13 -7.03
N HIS A 10 -23.20 -1.89 -8.06
CA HIS A 10 -24.57 -2.28 -8.33
C HIS A 10 -24.96 -3.47 -7.46
N THR A 11 -26.02 -3.31 -6.68
CA THR A 11 -26.53 -4.31 -5.75
C THR A 11 -28.02 -4.57 -6.03
N SER A 12 -28.55 -5.69 -5.53
CA SER A 12 -30.00 -5.98 -5.60
C SER A 12 -30.88 -4.91 -4.92
N GLN A 13 -30.33 -4.18 -3.96
CA GLN A 13 -31.02 -3.12 -3.21
C GLN A 13 -30.83 -1.70 -3.79
N GLY A 14 -30.03 -1.55 -4.84
CA GLY A 14 -29.78 -0.27 -5.50
C GLY A 14 -28.32 -0.07 -5.87
N VAL A 15 -27.89 1.19 -5.90
CA VAL A 15 -26.52 1.58 -6.24
C VAL A 15 -25.90 2.23 -5.02
N LEU A 16 -24.76 1.72 -4.56
CA LEU A 16 -23.97 2.33 -3.48
C LEU A 16 -22.63 2.77 -4.03
N SER A 17 -22.29 4.05 -3.85
CA SER A 17 -20.95 4.52 -4.19
C SER A 17 -19.91 3.90 -3.26
N PHE A 18 -18.68 3.71 -3.75
CA PHE A 18 -17.57 3.26 -2.90
C PHE A 18 -17.29 4.22 -1.74
N ARG A 19 -17.61 5.51 -1.93
CA ARG A 19 -17.57 6.52 -0.87
C ARG A 19 -18.61 6.23 0.21
N GLU A 20 -19.86 5.96 -0.16
CA GLU A 20 -20.92 5.62 0.80
C GLU A 20 -20.61 4.32 1.54
N ILE A 21 -20.03 3.32 0.88
CA ILE A 21 -19.56 2.08 1.53
C ILE A 21 -18.53 2.43 2.61
N HIS A 22 -17.51 3.22 2.26
CA HIS A 22 -16.48 3.64 3.22
C HIS A 22 -17.07 4.46 4.38
N GLU A 23 -17.91 5.46 4.12
CA GLU A 23 -18.51 6.33 5.14
C GLU A 23 -19.45 5.55 6.08
N ARG A 24 -20.23 4.61 5.55
CA ARG A 24 -21.08 3.72 6.37
C ARG A 24 -20.25 2.79 7.24
N PHE A 25 -19.20 2.17 6.68
CA PHE A 25 -18.28 1.34 7.46
C PHE A 25 -17.57 2.15 8.56
N ALA A 26 -17.10 3.35 8.24
CA ALA A 26 -16.46 4.28 9.18
C ALA A 26 -17.36 4.61 10.39
N ALA A 27 -18.68 4.67 10.20
CA ALA A 27 -19.64 4.96 11.25
C ALA A 27 -19.87 3.78 12.23
N THR A 28 -19.46 2.56 11.86
CA THR A 28 -19.62 1.35 12.69
C THR A 28 -18.63 1.29 13.85
N SER A 29 -18.78 0.31 14.75
CA SER A 29 -17.79 0.03 15.79
C SER A 29 -16.43 -0.37 15.19
N TYR A 30 -16.42 -1.18 14.12
CA TYR A 30 -15.21 -1.61 13.43
C TYR A 30 -14.45 -0.41 12.84
N GLY A 31 -15.15 0.46 12.10
CA GLY A 31 -14.57 1.67 11.54
C GLY A 31 -13.97 2.60 12.61
N LYS A 32 -14.65 2.77 13.74
CA LYS A 32 -14.15 3.56 14.88
C LYS A 32 -12.94 2.95 15.58
N ILE A 33 -12.78 1.62 15.55
CA ILE A 33 -11.57 0.97 16.06
C ILE A 33 -10.41 1.26 15.11
N LEU A 34 -10.60 1.06 13.81
CA LEU A 34 -9.56 1.33 12.81
C LEU A 34 -9.13 2.80 12.79
N ALA A 35 -10.06 3.73 12.96
CA ALA A 35 -9.75 5.17 13.01
C ALA A 35 -8.81 5.56 14.17
N LYS A 36 -8.68 4.73 15.20
CA LYS A 36 -7.78 4.95 16.35
C LYS A 36 -6.42 4.29 16.15
N ASN A 37 -6.32 3.34 15.24
CA ASN A 37 -5.10 2.59 14.96
C ASN A 37 -4.23 3.34 13.95
N ILE A 38 -2.92 3.18 14.10
CA ILE A 38 -1.93 3.76 13.20
C ILE A 38 -1.02 2.67 12.63
N ARG A 39 -0.75 2.78 11.34
CA ARG A 39 0.25 1.98 10.64
C ARG A 39 1.65 2.48 10.97
N TYR A 40 2.63 1.60 10.83
CA TYR A 40 4.05 1.89 11.07
C TYR A 40 4.36 2.33 12.51
N ARG A 41 3.54 1.92 13.49
CA ARG A 41 3.68 2.26 14.92
C ARG A 41 5.09 2.03 15.48
N PHE A 42 5.81 1.05 14.94
CA PHE A 42 7.19 0.72 15.33
C PHE A 42 8.19 1.86 15.10
N PHE A 43 7.94 2.72 14.11
CA PHE A 43 8.79 3.88 13.83
C PHE A 43 8.29 5.16 14.52
N LYS A 44 7.07 5.17 15.07
CA LYS A 44 6.53 6.36 15.73
C LYS A 44 7.08 6.46 17.16
N PRO A 45 7.81 7.53 17.52
CA PRO A 45 8.24 7.75 18.90
C PRO A 45 7.02 7.82 19.87
N PRO A 46 7.14 7.36 21.12
CA PRO A 46 6.04 7.39 22.09
C PRO A 46 5.46 8.79 22.32
N GLU A 47 6.30 9.83 22.25
CA GLU A 47 5.95 11.24 22.45
C GLU A 47 5.17 11.87 21.29
N VAL A 48 5.23 11.28 20.10
CA VAL A 48 4.49 11.76 18.92
C VAL A 48 3.07 11.23 18.96
N SER A 49 2.08 12.12 18.94
CA SER A 49 0.67 11.72 18.92
C SER A 49 0.25 11.07 17.60
N HIS A 50 -0.84 10.29 17.58
CA HIS A 50 -1.36 9.71 16.33
C HIS A 50 -1.72 10.79 15.30
N ALA A 51 -2.33 11.90 15.75
CA ALA A 51 -2.70 13.02 14.89
C ALA A 51 -1.47 13.71 14.29
N GLU A 52 -0.39 13.86 15.06
CA GLU A 52 0.87 14.42 14.55
C GLU A 52 1.54 13.47 13.55
N TRP A 53 1.51 12.16 13.82
CA TRP A 53 2.01 11.14 12.90
C TRP A 53 1.27 11.15 11.56
N GLU A 54 -0.07 11.25 11.60
CA GLU A 54 -0.91 11.38 10.40
C GLU A 54 -0.66 12.71 9.67
N LEU A 55 -0.44 13.82 10.39
CA LEU A 55 -0.08 15.09 9.77
C LEU A 55 1.27 15.02 9.04
N LEU A 56 2.25 14.32 9.61
CA LEU A 56 3.58 14.11 9.03
C LEU A 56 3.51 13.22 7.78
N LEU A 57 2.83 12.08 7.87
CA LEU A 57 2.90 11.02 6.87
C LEU A 57 1.68 10.93 5.95
N GLY A 58 0.65 11.73 6.21
CA GLY A 58 -0.59 11.73 5.45
C GLY A 58 -1.57 10.66 5.90
N PRO A 59 -2.76 10.61 5.27
CA PRO A 59 -3.89 9.79 5.72
C PRO A 59 -3.62 8.28 5.65
N ASP A 60 -2.70 7.83 4.80
CA ASP A 60 -2.37 6.40 4.64
C ASP A 60 -1.91 5.73 5.94
N VAL A 61 -1.38 6.48 6.91
CA VAL A 61 -0.93 5.91 8.18
C VAL A 61 -2.03 5.71 9.21
N ASN A 62 -3.26 6.14 8.93
CA ASN A 62 -4.43 5.82 9.72
C ASN A 62 -5.14 4.62 9.09
N ASN A 63 -5.41 3.55 9.83
CA ASN A 63 -5.92 2.31 9.24
C ASN A 63 -7.28 2.46 8.57
N LEU A 64 -8.16 3.34 9.09
CA LEU A 64 -9.43 3.60 8.41
C LEU A 64 -9.22 4.38 7.11
N GLU A 65 -8.44 5.45 7.16
CA GLU A 65 -8.19 6.32 6.01
C GLU A 65 -7.34 5.64 4.93
N HIS A 66 -6.53 4.64 5.31
CA HIS A 66 -5.79 3.77 4.40
C HIS A 66 -6.70 3.17 3.33
N HIS A 67 -7.90 2.71 3.68
CA HIS A 67 -8.85 2.16 2.71
C HIS A 67 -9.23 3.17 1.62
N TRP A 68 -9.52 4.41 2.01
CA TRP A 68 -9.88 5.45 1.06
C TRP A 68 -8.67 5.91 0.23
N TRP A 69 -7.49 5.92 0.85
CA TRP A 69 -6.24 6.17 0.14
C TRP A 69 -5.94 5.10 -0.90
N SER A 70 -6.02 3.81 -0.54
CA SER A 70 -5.89 2.65 -1.42
C SER A 70 -6.88 2.70 -2.58
N TYR A 71 -8.13 3.11 -2.34
CA TYR A 71 -9.11 3.36 -3.41
C TYR A 71 -8.64 4.45 -4.39
N ARG A 72 -8.09 5.57 -3.90
CA ARG A 72 -7.58 6.64 -4.76
C ARG A 72 -6.37 6.20 -5.58
N VAL A 73 -5.46 5.43 -4.98
CA VAL A 73 -4.31 4.84 -5.68
C VAL A 73 -4.78 3.84 -6.73
N MET A 74 -5.75 2.98 -6.40
CA MET A 74 -6.34 2.03 -7.35
C MET A 74 -6.98 2.74 -8.54
N ARG A 75 -7.74 3.83 -8.32
CA ARG A 75 -8.29 4.62 -9.44
C ARG A 75 -7.21 5.22 -10.31
N ALA A 76 -6.14 5.76 -9.71
CA ALA A 76 -5.02 6.30 -10.47
C ALA A 76 -4.33 5.19 -11.27
N PHE A 77 -4.13 4.01 -10.68
CA PHE A 77 -3.59 2.84 -11.34
C PHE A 77 -4.45 2.42 -12.55
N LEU A 78 -5.76 2.24 -12.37
CA LEU A 78 -6.67 1.80 -13.45
C LEU A 78 -6.75 2.80 -14.63
N ARG A 79 -6.55 4.10 -14.40
CA ARG A 79 -6.50 5.10 -15.50
C ARG A 79 -5.38 4.86 -16.50
N TRP A 80 -4.27 4.28 -16.05
CA TRP A 80 -3.09 4.05 -16.89
C TRP A 80 -2.98 2.60 -17.38
N ASN A 81 -3.87 1.72 -16.94
CA ASN A 81 -3.90 0.32 -17.34
C ASN A 81 -5.27 -0.02 -17.95
N SER A 82 -5.35 -0.07 -19.28
CA SER A 82 -6.61 -0.26 -20.02
C SER A 82 -7.15 -1.70 -20.00
N ASP A 83 -6.36 -2.65 -19.52
CA ASP A 83 -6.58 -4.07 -19.79
C ASP A 83 -7.59 -4.71 -18.83
N PHE A 84 -8.27 -3.91 -18.00
CA PHE A 84 -9.28 -4.36 -17.04
C PHE A 84 -10.70 -4.11 -17.56
N SER A 85 -11.55 -5.14 -17.53
CA SER A 85 -12.97 -5.00 -17.79
C SER A 85 -13.65 -4.15 -16.72
N ARG A 86 -14.84 -3.63 -16.99
CA ARG A 86 -15.60 -2.84 -16.02
C ARG A 86 -15.86 -3.61 -14.71
N GLU A 87 -16.21 -4.89 -14.82
CA GLU A 87 -16.43 -5.76 -13.67
C GLU A 87 -15.14 -5.97 -12.86
N GLU A 88 -14.00 -6.17 -13.54
CA GLU A 88 -12.70 -6.27 -12.87
C GLU A 88 -12.33 -4.97 -12.15
N GLN A 89 -12.63 -3.82 -12.75
CA GLN A 89 -12.42 -2.51 -12.13
C GLN A 89 -13.31 -2.34 -10.88
N GLU A 90 -14.59 -2.73 -10.95
CA GLU A 90 -15.52 -2.69 -9.81
C GLU A 90 -15.02 -3.56 -8.65
N VAL A 91 -14.58 -4.80 -8.94
CA VAL A 91 -14.01 -5.71 -7.94
C VAL A 91 -12.76 -5.12 -7.29
N LEU A 92 -11.80 -4.61 -8.08
CA LEU A 92 -10.57 -4.01 -7.55
C LEU A 92 -10.83 -2.77 -6.68
N LEU A 93 -11.79 -1.94 -7.09
CA LEU A 93 -12.18 -0.74 -6.35
C LEU A 93 -12.92 -1.08 -5.05
N LEU A 94 -13.75 -2.13 -5.06
CA LEU A 94 -14.36 -2.65 -3.84
C LEU A 94 -13.29 -3.23 -2.90
N THR A 95 -12.37 -4.06 -3.41
CA THR A 95 -11.26 -4.62 -2.61
C THR A 95 -10.47 -3.51 -1.91
N ALA A 96 -10.18 -2.42 -2.62
CA ALA A 96 -9.41 -1.30 -2.06
C ALA A 96 -10.08 -0.65 -0.84
N VAL A 97 -11.41 -0.63 -0.75
CA VAL A 97 -12.12 -0.08 0.41
C VAL A 97 -12.44 -1.11 1.50
N THR A 98 -12.25 -2.41 1.24
CA THR A 98 -12.65 -3.50 2.16
C THR A 98 -11.54 -4.42 2.67
N HIS A 99 -10.37 -4.46 2.01
CA HIS A 99 -9.35 -5.49 2.23
C HIS A 99 -8.86 -5.64 3.69
N ASP A 100 -8.75 -4.54 4.44
CA ASP A 100 -8.21 -4.54 5.81
C ASP A 100 -9.32 -4.41 6.88
N TRP A 101 -10.59 -4.65 6.56
CA TRP A 101 -11.69 -4.54 7.54
C TRP A 101 -11.52 -5.44 8.77
N ALA A 102 -10.92 -6.63 8.59
CA ALA A 102 -10.66 -7.57 9.68
C ALA A 102 -9.61 -7.08 10.69
N GLU A 103 -8.79 -6.09 10.34
CA GLU A 103 -7.82 -5.48 11.26
C GLU A 103 -8.50 -4.79 12.45
N ALA A 104 -9.81 -4.51 12.36
CA ALA A 104 -10.60 -4.00 13.48
C ALA A 104 -10.71 -5.01 14.63
N ILE A 105 -10.51 -6.31 14.32
CA ILE A 105 -10.62 -7.43 15.26
C ILE A 105 -9.22 -7.99 15.55
N ILE A 106 -8.43 -8.26 14.52
CA ILE A 106 -7.13 -8.94 14.63
C ILE A 106 -6.00 -7.95 14.98
N GLY A 107 -6.15 -6.69 14.57
CA GLY A 107 -5.11 -5.67 14.65
C GLY A 107 -4.19 -5.70 13.43
N ASP A 108 -3.50 -4.57 13.21
CA ASP A 108 -2.54 -4.40 12.11
C ASP A 108 -1.24 -5.18 12.37
N ILE A 109 -0.97 -6.17 11.51
CA ILE A 109 0.24 -6.98 11.52
C ILE A 109 1.17 -6.48 10.41
N PRO A 110 2.40 -6.05 10.74
CA PRO A 110 3.32 -5.50 9.75
C PRO A 110 3.63 -6.45 8.57
N TYR A 111 3.87 -5.86 7.40
CA TYR A 111 4.29 -6.59 6.20
C TYR A 111 5.48 -7.53 6.49
N GLY A 112 5.36 -8.78 6.02
CA GLY A 112 6.37 -9.82 6.20
C GLY A 112 6.43 -10.44 7.61
N GLN A 113 5.52 -10.05 8.52
CA GLN A 113 5.37 -10.67 9.85
C GLN A 113 4.08 -11.49 9.98
N LYS A 114 3.11 -11.29 9.08
CA LYS A 114 1.84 -12.02 9.06
C LYS A 114 2.07 -13.48 8.63
N THR A 115 1.53 -14.39 9.41
CA THR A 115 1.52 -15.83 9.12
C THR A 115 0.36 -16.18 8.18
N THR A 116 0.45 -17.32 7.48
CA THR A 116 -0.64 -17.79 6.62
C THR A 116 -1.94 -18.02 7.40
N GLY A 117 -1.85 -18.45 8.66
CA GLY A 117 -3.03 -18.63 9.51
C GLY A 117 -3.73 -17.30 9.84
N GLU A 118 -2.96 -16.27 10.20
CA GLU A 118 -3.51 -14.93 10.45
C GLU A 118 -4.13 -14.30 9.20
N GLU A 119 -3.54 -14.51 8.03
CA GLU A 119 -4.14 -14.10 6.75
C GLU A 119 -5.47 -14.83 6.50
N ASP A 120 -5.52 -16.15 6.69
CA ASP A 120 -6.75 -16.92 6.51
C ASP A 120 -7.85 -16.48 7.48
N ASP A 121 -7.50 -16.17 8.73
CA ASP A 121 -8.43 -15.66 9.74
C ASP A 121 -9.02 -14.30 9.32
N GLU A 122 -8.19 -13.37 8.83
CA GLU A 122 -8.67 -12.08 8.31
C GLU A 122 -9.65 -12.26 7.16
N LEU A 123 -9.30 -13.11 6.18
CA LEU A 123 -10.15 -13.35 5.01
C LEU A 123 -11.49 -14.01 5.36
N HIS A 124 -11.60 -14.71 6.47
CA HIS A 124 -12.87 -15.26 6.96
C HIS A 124 -13.75 -14.22 7.67
N LEU A 125 -13.17 -13.19 8.27
CA LEU A 125 -13.89 -12.15 9.02
C LEU A 125 -14.46 -11.06 8.12
N ILE A 126 -13.77 -10.70 7.03
CA ILE A 126 -14.21 -9.60 6.14
C ILE A 126 -15.66 -9.78 5.64
N PRO A 127 -16.12 -10.97 5.16
CA PRO A 127 -17.51 -11.17 4.76
C PRO A 127 -18.51 -11.05 5.90
N GLN A 128 -18.12 -11.43 7.12
CA GLN A 128 -18.99 -11.35 8.30
C GLN A 128 -19.22 -9.88 8.67
N ILE A 129 -18.14 -9.09 8.68
CA ILE A 129 -18.21 -7.64 8.87
C ILE A 129 -19.10 -6.99 7.79
N ALA A 130 -18.92 -7.39 6.53
CA ALA A 130 -19.75 -6.90 5.43
C ALA A 130 -21.24 -7.22 5.64
N LEU A 131 -21.55 -8.44 6.07
CA LEU A 131 -22.92 -8.88 6.37
C LEU A 131 -23.55 -8.06 7.50
N GLU A 132 -22.81 -7.84 8.59
CA GLU A 132 -23.28 -7.04 9.73
C GLU A 132 -23.52 -5.58 9.37
N CYS A 133 -22.64 -5.00 8.55
CA CYS A 133 -22.68 -3.57 8.23
C CYS A 133 -23.66 -3.22 7.10
N PHE A 134 -23.89 -4.15 6.17
CA PHE A 134 -24.55 -3.86 4.90
C PHE A 134 -25.58 -4.90 4.44
N GLY A 135 -25.67 -6.06 5.09
CA GLY A 135 -26.52 -7.17 4.68
C GLY A 135 -25.90 -8.05 3.58
N GLU A 136 -26.65 -9.07 3.16
CA GLU A 136 -26.15 -10.18 2.33
C GLU A 136 -25.63 -9.75 0.96
N ASP A 137 -26.25 -8.72 0.37
CA ASP A 137 -25.96 -8.26 -0.99
C ASP A 137 -24.50 -7.77 -1.13
N ILE A 138 -24.08 -6.87 -0.23
CA ILE A 138 -22.69 -6.41 -0.17
C ILE A 138 -21.77 -7.51 0.32
N ALA A 139 -22.19 -8.32 1.30
CA ALA A 139 -21.39 -9.44 1.78
C ALA A 139 -21.01 -10.39 0.64
N GLN A 140 -21.92 -10.66 -0.29
CA GLN A 140 -21.65 -11.51 -1.45
C GLN A 140 -20.64 -10.87 -2.41
N SER A 141 -20.77 -9.57 -2.73
CA SER A 141 -19.74 -8.87 -3.53
C SER A 141 -18.38 -8.87 -2.84
N VAL A 142 -18.35 -8.70 -1.52
CA VAL A 142 -17.12 -8.76 -0.72
C VAL A 142 -16.52 -10.17 -0.74
N ARG A 143 -17.31 -11.25 -0.64
CA ARG A 143 -16.80 -12.62 -0.82
C ARG A 143 -16.10 -12.80 -2.17
N GLN A 144 -16.67 -12.23 -3.24
CA GLN A 144 -16.04 -12.27 -4.56
C GLN A 144 -14.69 -11.53 -4.59
N THR A 145 -14.55 -10.40 -3.87
CA THR A 145 -13.25 -9.72 -3.77
C THR A 145 -12.19 -10.59 -3.11
N ILE A 146 -12.55 -11.32 -2.06
CA ILE A 146 -11.65 -12.23 -1.35
C ILE A 146 -11.20 -13.37 -2.26
N GLU A 147 -12.15 -14.04 -2.92
CA GLU A 147 -11.87 -15.19 -3.79
C GLU A 147 -11.05 -14.81 -5.02
N ARG A 148 -11.34 -13.66 -5.64
CA ARG A 148 -10.73 -13.29 -6.92
C ARG A 148 -9.44 -12.49 -6.77
N VAL A 149 -9.29 -11.77 -5.65
CA VAL A 149 -8.21 -10.81 -5.44
C VAL A 149 -7.33 -11.20 -4.26
N LEU A 150 -7.89 -11.25 -3.05
CA LEU A 150 -7.08 -11.35 -1.83
C LEU A 150 -6.42 -12.73 -1.69
N ARG A 151 -7.15 -13.84 -1.90
CA ARG A 151 -6.58 -15.20 -1.88
C ARG A 151 -5.60 -15.47 -3.03
N GLU A 152 -5.72 -14.69 -4.11
CA GLU A 152 -4.92 -14.84 -5.32
C GLU A 152 -3.74 -13.86 -5.37
N LYS A 153 -3.42 -13.20 -4.25
CA LYS A 153 -2.21 -12.37 -4.15
C LYS A 153 -0.96 -13.24 -4.30
N PRO A 154 0.01 -12.84 -5.14
CA PRO A 154 1.19 -13.65 -5.43
C PRO A 154 2.03 -14.02 -4.20
N HIS A 155 2.13 -13.11 -3.22
CA HIS A 155 2.96 -13.32 -2.03
C HIS A 155 2.38 -14.35 -1.06
N LEU A 156 1.07 -14.63 -1.16
CA LEU A 156 0.39 -15.67 -0.37
C LEU A 156 0.51 -17.05 -1.01
N ARG A 157 0.99 -17.13 -2.26
CA ARG A 157 1.08 -18.37 -3.01
C ARG A 157 2.53 -18.86 -3.03
N SER A 158 2.73 -20.12 -2.65
CA SER A 158 4.07 -20.74 -2.58
C SER A 158 4.80 -20.79 -3.92
N THR A 159 4.07 -20.76 -5.04
CA THR A 159 4.61 -20.71 -6.40
C THR A 159 4.94 -19.28 -6.85
N GLY A 160 4.46 -18.25 -6.14
CA GLY A 160 4.52 -16.86 -6.58
C GLY A 160 3.58 -16.54 -7.75
N GLU A 161 2.76 -17.49 -8.19
CA GLU A 161 1.75 -17.31 -9.24
C GLU A 161 0.47 -16.77 -8.60
N GLY A 162 0.00 -15.59 -9.03
CA GLY A 162 -1.27 -15.01 -8.61
C GLY A 162 -2.23 -14.76 -9.77
N SER A 163 -3.46 -14.33 -9.47
CA SER A 163 -4.40 -13.91 -10.50
C SER A 163 -4.05 -12.51 -11.04
N LYS A 164 -4.52 -12.16 -12.23
CA LYS A 164 -4.41 -10.81 -12.78
C LYS A 164 -4.88 -9.73 -11.80
N LEU A 165 -5.96 -9.98 -11.06
CA LEU A 165 -6.50 -9.04 -10.07
C LEU A 165 -5.67 -9.04 -8.79
N GLY A 166 -5.21 -10.20 -8.32
CA GLY A 166 -4.30 -10.31 -7.18
C GLY A 166 -2.99 -9.56 -7.41
N HIS A 167 -2.38 -9.71 -8.59
CA HIS A 167 -1.20 -8.93 -9.00
C HIS A 167 -1.48 -7.43 -9.07
N ALA A 168 -2.64 -7.01 -9.61
CA ALA A 168 -3.00 -5.60 -9.70
C ALA A 168 -3.19 -4.96 -8.32
N PHE A 169 -3.82 -5.69 -7.39
CA PHE A 169 -4.05 -5.20 -6.04
C PHE A 169 -2.77 -5.17 -5.20
N GLU A 170 -1.92 -6.21 -5.30
CA GLU A 170 -0.58 -6.22 -4.73
C GLU A 170 0.19 -4.97 -5.14
N VAL A 171 0.21 -4.65 -6.43
CA VAL A 171 0.89 -3.46 -6.93
C VAL A 171 0.39 -2.17 -6.28
N VAL A 172 -0.93 -2.04 -6.07
CA VAL A 172 -1.51 -0.86 -5.45
C VAL A 172 -1.09 -0.72 -4.00
N GLU A 173 -1.05 -1.81 -3.23
CA GLU A 173 -0.51 -1.80 -1.86
C GLU A 173 0.97 -1.40 -1.86
N GLN A 174 1.77 -1.98 -2.75
CA GLN A 174 3.20 -1.70 -2.89
C GLN A 174 3.46 -0.23 -3.26
N LEU A 175 2.63 0.37 -4.12
CA LEU A 175 2.67 1.80 -4.43
C LEU A 175 2.29 2.66 -3.22
N GLY A 176 1.30 2.22 -2.42
CA GLY A 176 0.91 2.85 -1.15
C GLY A 176 2.08 2.92 -0.18
N TYR A 177 2.71 1.77 0.10
CA TYR A 177 3.94 1.68 0.91
C TYR A 177 4.99 2.68 0.42
N LEU A 178 5.35 2.63 -0.87
CA LEU A 178 6.39 3.50 -1.42
C LEU A 178 6.02 5.00 -1.33
N GLY A 179 4.74 5.35 -1.45
CA GLY A 179 4.24 6.70 -1.23
C GLY A 179 4.50 7.20 0.19
N THR A 180 4.19 6.37 1.19
CA THR A 180 4.41 6.67 2.61
C THR A 180 5.90 6.76 2.95
N GLY A 181 6.71 5.80 2.51
CA GLY A 181 8.17 5.84 2.71
C GLY A 181 8.81 7.06 2.06
N GLY A 182 8.36 7.44 0.86
CA GLY A 182 8.85 8.63 0.17
C GLY A 182 8.52 9.92 0.91
N ARG A 183 7.35 10.00 1.54
CA ARG A 183 6.98 11.14 2.38
C ARG A 183 7.77 11.18 3.68
N ALA A 184 7.93 10.05 4.36
CA ALA A 184 8.75 9.95 5.57
C ALA A 184 10.16 10.51 5.33
N TRP A 185 10.80 10.11 4.22
CA TRP A 185 12.09 10.63 3.82
C TRP A 185 12.09 12.14 3.53
N ALA A 186 11.07 12.63 2.84
CA ALA A 186 10.94 14.05 2.52
C ALA A 186 10.80 14.92 3.79
N GLU A 187 9.96 14.50 4.74
CA GLU A 187 9.82 15.17 6.04
C GLU A 187 11.14 15.14 6.81
N ALA A 188 11.79 13.98 6.87
CA ALA A 188 13.09 13.82 7.54
C ALA A 188 14.20 14.70 6.97
N THR A 189 14.17 15.01 5.69
CA THR A 189 15.24 15.79 5.02
C THR A 189 14.95 17.27 4.96
N LYS A 190 13.68 17.68 4.89
CA LYS A 190 13.30 19.07 4.63
C LYS A 190 12.69 19.79 5.83
N ARG A 191 12.10 19.07 6.79
CA ARG A 191 11.41 19.70 7.91
C ARG A 191 12.38 20.13 9.00
N GLU A 192 12.31 21.41 9.33
CA GLU A 192 13.00 22.01 10.45
C GLU A 192 12.29 21.69 11.77
N GLY A 193 13.02 21.74 12.89
CA GLY A 193 12.45 21.55 14.23
C GLY A 193 12.10 20.11 14.62
N LEU A 194 12.29 19.11 13.76
CA LEU A 194 12.17 17.71 14.16
C LEU A 194 13.28 17.33 15.16
N SER A 195 12.90 16.63 16.24
CA SER A 195 13.87 16.02 17.15
C SER A 195 14.79 15.05 16.39
N THR A 196 16.01 14.86 16.90
CA THR A 196 16.98 13.93 16.30
C THR A 196 16.42 12.51 16.20
N ALA A 197 15.69 12.06 17.22
CA ALA A 197 15.06 10.74 17.26
C ALA A 197 13.98 10.59 16.18
N LEU A 198 13.04 11.54 16.09
CA LEU A 198 11.97 11.49 15.10
C LEU A 198 12.54 11.56 13.67
N ARG A 199 13.54 12.41 13.43
CA ARG A 199 14.24 12.48 12.15
C ARG A 199 14.87 11.14 11.77
N GLY A 200 15.59 10.51 12.69
CA GLY A 200 16.19 9.20 12.47
C GLY A 200 15.15 8.12 12.15
N ASN A 201 14.03 8.08 12.88
CA ASN A 201 12.97 7.12 12.66
C ASN A 201 12.29 7.28 11.28
N LEU A 202 12.06 8.52 10.85
CA LEU A 202 11.49 8.83 9.54
C LEU A 202 12.45 8.46 8.39
N GLN A 203 13.76 8.69 8.56
CA GLN A 203 14.77 8.22 7.61
C GLN A 203 14.74 6.70 7.50
N TRP A 204 14.66 6.02 8.64
CA TRP A 204 14.59 4.56 8.70
C TRP A 204 13.35 4.00 8.04
N LEU A 205 12.17 4.57 8.31
CA LEU A 205 10.93 4.20 7.63
C LEU A 205 11.06 4.37 6.11
N GLY A 206 11.64 5.49 5.67
CA GLY A 206 11.91 5.74 4.25
C GLY A 206 12.80 4.66 3.64
N VAL A 207 13.94 4.38 4.25
CA VAL A 207 14.91 3.38 3.77
C VAL A 207 14.30 1.99 3.76
N ASP A 208 13.71 1.56 4.88
CA ASP A 208 13.12 0.22 5.05
C ASP A 208 12.05 -0.08 3.99
N ILE A 209 11.17 0.89 3.72
CA ILE A 209 10.18 0.76 2.65
C ILE A 209 10.85 0.67 1.28
N HIS A 210 11.82 1.54 0.97
CA HIS A 210 12.41 1.55 -0.37
C HIS A 210 13.15 0.25 -0.68
N ILE A 211 13.92 -0.30 0.27
CA ILE A 211 14.69 -1.53 0.06
C ILE A 211 13.80 -2.78 -0.09
N HIS A 212 12.61 -2.80 0.50
CA HIS A 212 11.70 -3.94 0.40
C HIS A 212 10.78 -3.86 -0.82
N HIS A 213 10.30 -2.66 -1.15
CA HIS A 213 9.19 -2.51 -2.11
C HIS A 213 9.65 -2.15 -3.53
N ILE A 214 10.81 -1.51 -3.72
CA ILE A 214 11.31 -1.17 -5.07
C ILE A 214 11.58 -2.42 -5.92
N PRO A 215 12.30 -3.46 -5.43
CA PRO A 215 12.55 -4.65 -6.24
C PRO A 215 11.27 -5.35 -6.69
N ILE A 216 10.19 -5.24 -5.90
CA ILE A 216 8.86 -5.76 -6.25
C ILE A 216 8.24 -4.94 -7.38
N LEU A 217 8.17 -3.62 -7.21
CA LEU A 217 7.59 -2.71 -8.21
C LEU A 217 8.36 -2.71 -9.54
N LEU A 218 9.68 -2.91 -9.52
CA LEU A 218 10.48 -3.02 -10.74
C LEU A 218 10.04 -4.19 -11.63
N ARG A 219 9.69 -5.35 -11.04
CA ARG A 219 9.14 -6.49 -11.79
C ARG A 219 7.79 -6.16 -12.42
N TYR A 220 6.99 -5.37 -11.72
CA TYR A 220 5.68 -4.95 -12.20
C TYR A 220 5.70 -3.81 -13.21
N ALA A 221 6.80 -3.04 -13.29
CA ALA A 221 6.94 -1.93 -14.22
C ALA A 221 6.92 -2.37 -15.69
N GLU A 222 7.25 -3.63 -15.97
CA GLU A 222 7.19 -4.23 -17.32
C GLU A 222 5.73 -4.51 -17.74
N THR A 223 4.88 -4.90 -16.79
CA THR A 223 3.50 -5.31 -17.04
C THR A 223 2.51 -4.15 -16.90
N TYR A 224 2.75 -3.24 -15.96
CA TYR A 224 1.80 -2.18 -15.60
C TYR A 224 2.37 -0.79 -15.88
N PRO A 225 1.90 -0.09 -16.94
CA PRO A 225 2.34 1.26 -17.26
C PRO A 225 2.23 2.27 -16.10
N ALA A 226 1.22 2.13 -15.23
CA ALA A 226 1.10 2.98 -14.03
C ALA A 226 2.35 2.90 -13.13
N VAL A 227 2.90 1.71 -12.95
CA VAL A 227 4.08 1.48 -12.10
C VAL A 227 5.31 2.09 -12.72
N CYS A 228 5.55 1.84 -14.01
CA CYS A 228 6.64 2.47 -14.75
C CYS A 228 6.57 3.99 -14.65
N ARG A 229 5.37 4.57 -14.85
CA ARG A 229 5.16 6.02 -14.72
C ARG A 229 5.44 6.54 -13.32
N TYR A 230 4.96 5.85 -12.30
CA TYR A 230 5.16 6.24 -10.91
C TYR A 230 6.66 6.21 -10.54
N LEU A 231 7.34 5.10 -10.81
CA LEU A 231 8.76 4.93 -10.49
C LEU A 231 9.62 5.97 -11.22
N PHE A 232 9.37 6.18 -12.51
CA PHE A 232 10.12 7.16 -13.28
C PHE A 232 9.83 8.60 -12.82
N GLY A 233 8.57 8.93 -12.55
CA GLY A 233 8.16 10.24 -12.06
C GLY A 233 8.69 10.57 -10.66
N THR A 234 8.98 9.55 -9.85
CA THR A 234 9.53 9.70 -8.49
C THR A 234 11.02 9.38 -8.39
N ARG A 235 11.69 9.14 -9.54
CA ARG A 235 13.07 8.63 -9.61
C ARG A 235 14.08 9.39 -8.76
N HIS A 236 14.04 10.72 -8.76
CA HIS A 236 14.98 11.54 -7.98
C HIS A 236 14.85 11.31 -6.48
N ARG A 237 13.61 11.14 -5.99
CA ARG A 237 13.35 10.85 -4.58
C ARG A 237 13.81 9.45 -4.21
N ILE A 238 13.51 8.47 -5.06
CA ILE A 238 13.95 7.09 -4.88
C ILE A 238 15.48 7.02 -4.83
N THR A 239 16.15 7.65 -5.80
CA THR A 239 17.61 7.72 -5.86
C THR A 239 18.18 8.40 -4.60
N ASP A 240 17.62 9.52 -4.14
CA ASP A 240 18.08 10.16 -2.90
C ASP A 240 17.99 9.21 -1.69
N VAL A 241 16.87 8.50 -1.53
CA VAL A 241 16.72 7.51 -0.44
C VAL A 241 17.76 6.39 -0.54
N LEU A 242 17.90 5.78 -1.73
CA LEU A 242 18.74 4.61 -1.92
C LEU A 242 20.25 4.91 -1.89
N HIS A 243 20.66 6.14 -2.20
CA HIS A 243 22.08 6.54 -2.24
C HIS A 243 22.60 7.14 -0.93
N ARG A 244 21.71 7.46 0.02
CA ARG A 244 22.15 7.91 1.33
C ARG A 244 22.62 6.77 2.21
N ASP A 245 23.56 7.12 3.09
CA ASP A 245 23.98 6.21 4.14
C ASP A 245 22.81 5.90 5.05
N ILE A 246 22.65 4.61 5.32
CA ILE A 246 21.69 4.12 6.30
C ILE A 246 22.05 4.76 7.65
N PRO A 247 21.12 5.40 8.37
CA PRO A 247 21.43 6.06 9.63
C PRO A 247 22.07 5.07 10.63
N SER A 248 23.20 5.45 11.24
CA SER A 248 23.98 4.55 12.11
C SER A 248 23.27 4.20 13.43
N SER A 249 22.32 5.03 13.87
CA SER A 249 21.46 4.76 15.01
C SER A 249 20.16 4.10 14.54
N LEU A 250 20.01 2.82 14.82
CA LEU A 250 18.79 2.06 14.54
C LEU A 250 17.71 2.39 15.59
N PRO A 251 16.42 2.49 15.22
CA PRO A 251 15.36 2.91 16.13
C PRO A 251 15.09 1.92 17.28
N SER A 252 15.58 0.68 17.16
CA SER A 252 15.31 -0.40 18.12
C SER A 252 16.31 -1.56 18.02
N GLU A 253 16.32 -2.40 19.07
CA GLU A 253 17.11 -3.64 19.13
C GLU A 253 16.77 -4.64 18.02
N VAL A 254 15.51 -4.67 17.55
CA VAL A 254 15.07 -5.55 16.45
C VAL A 254 15.70 -5.14 15.12
N MET A 255 15.93 -3.84 14.91
CA MET A 255 16.61 -3.32 13.74
C MET A 255 18.14 -3.54 13.84
N LEU A 256 18.71 -3.48 15.05
CA LEU A 256 20.10 -3.88 15.34
C LEU A 256 20.41 -5.32 14.97
N ALA A 257 19.49 -6.25 15.23
CA ALA A 257 19.68 -7.67 14.87
C ALA A 257 19.66 -7.93 13.35
N LYS A 258 19.18 -6.98 12.53
CA LYS A 258 19.02 -7.14 11.07
C LYS A 258 19.96 -6.22 10.25
N GLY A 259 20.84 -5.46 10.90
CA GLY A 259 21.65 -4.42 10.25
C GLY A 259 22.39 -4.89 8.98
N ASP A 260 23.14 -5.99 9.06
CA ASP A 260 23.91 -6.52 7.93
C ASP A 260 23.01 -6.97 6.76
N VAL A 261 21.87 -7.58 7.07
CA VAL A 261 20.88 -8.00 6.06
C VAL A 261 20.26 -6.79 5.35
N LEU A 262 19.99 -5.71 6.09
CA LEU A 262 19.43 -4.48 5.52
C LEU A 262 20.46 -3.74 4.65
N VAL A 263 21.74 -3.72 5.05
CA VAL A 263 22.83 -3.17 4.24
C VAL A 263 22.96 -3.94 2.92
N GLN A 264 22.98 -5.28 2.99
CA GLN A 264 23.06 -6.11 1.79
C GLN A 264 21.84 -5.90 0.88
N LYS A 265 20.62 -5.90 1.43
CA LYS A 265 19.38 -5.60 0.68
C LYS A 265 19.41 -4.22 0.05
N SER A 266 19.93 -3.21 0.75
CA SER A 266 20.08 -1.84 0.23
C SER A 266 21.02 -1.80 -0.98
N GLN A 267 22.18 -2.46 -0.90
CA GLN A 267 23.11 -2.57 -2.02
C GLN A 267 22.50 -3.27 -3.24
N VAL A 268 21.79 -4.37 -3.02
CA VAL A 268 21.08 -5.09 -4.09
C VAL A 268 20.00 -4.20 -4.71
N THR A 269 19.20 -3.53 -3.88
CA THR A 269 18.12 -2.64 -4.33
C THR A 269 18.67 -1.47 -5.15
N ARG A 270 19.74 -0.83 -4.70
CA ARG A 270 20.43 0.23 -5.44
C ARG A 270 20.90 -0.26 -6.80
N THR A 271 21.53 -1.43 -6.85
CA THR A 271 22.05 -2.01 -8.10
C THR A 271 20.93 -2.27 -9.11
N VAL A 272 19.81 -2.86 -8.68
CA VAL A 272 18.68 -3.13 -9.59
C VAL A 272 17.96 -1.86 -10.03
N TRP A 273 17.89 -0.85 -9.15
CA TRP A 273 17.33 0.46 -9.44
C TRP A 273 18.14 1.22 -10.49
N GLU A 274 19.46 1.30 -10.32
CA GLU A 274 20.37 1.94 -11.27
C GLU A 274 20.32 1.28 -12.65
N ARG A 275 20.30 -0.06 -12.68
CA ARG A 275 20.13 -0.81 -13.93
C ARG A 275 18.81 -0.49 -14.61
N TRP A 276 17.72 -0.40 -13.85
CA TRP A 276 16.41 -0.08 -14.40
C TRP A 276 16.40 1.34 -15.00
N LEU A 277 16.99 2.33 -14.33
CA LEU A 277 17.07 3.71 -14.86
C LEU A 277 17.84 3.83 -16.17
N GLN A 278 18.81 2.94 -16.42
CA GLN A 278 19.58 2.91 -17.66
C GLN A 278 18.88 2.13 -18.78
N ALA A 279 17.85 1.33 -18.45
CA ALA A 279 17.13 0.53 -19.42
C ALA A 279 16.14 1.40 -20.23
N PRO A 280 15.87 1.04 -21.49
CA PRO A 280 14.81 1.70 -22.25
C PRO A 280 13.44 1.38 -21.63
N HIS A 281 12.64 2.42 -21.37
CA HIS A 281 11.27 2.27 -20.87
C HIS A 281 10.26 2.42 -22.01
N PRO A 282 9.38 1.44 -22.25
CA PRO A 282 8.43 1.46 -23.38
C PRO A 282 7.38 2.56 -23.25
N VAL A 283 7.17 3.08 -22.04
CA VAL A 283 6.13 4.09 -21.73
C VAL A 283 6.60 5.53 -22.00
N PHE A 284 7.91 5.75 -22.15
CA PHE A 284 8.51 7.08 -22.28
C PHE A 284 9.27 7.24 -23.59
N SER A 285 9.03 8.35 -24.29
CA SER A 285 9.83 8.75 -25.45
C SER A 285 11.27 9.10 -25.04
N GLN A 286 12.19 9.14 -26.01
CA GLN A 286 13.59 9.50 -25.74
C GLN A 286 13.74 10.89 -25.09
N ARG A 287 12.88 11.85 -25.47
CA ARG A 287 12.86 13.21 -24.92
C ARG A 287 12.34 13.28 -23.48
N GLU A 288 11.52 12.33 -23.05
CA GLU A 288 11.05 12.25 -21.64
C GLU A 288 12.09 11.58 -20.73
N ARG A 289 13.14 10.99 -21.30
CA ARG A 289 14.25 10.34 -20.57
C ARG A 289 15.42 11.28 -20.27
N GLU A 290 15.60 12.33 -21.08
CA GLU A 290 16.59 13.41 -20.91
C GLU A 290 16.13 14.44 -19.87
#